data_AF-A0A914GHC8-F1
#
_entry.id   AF-A0A914GHC8-F1
#
_cell.length_a   1.000
_cell.length_b   1.000
_cell.length_c   1.000
_cell.angle_alpha   90.00
_cell.angle_beta   90.00
_cell.angle_gamma   90.00
#
_symmetry.space_group_name_H-M   'P 1'
#
loop_
_entity.id
_entity.type
_entity.pdbx_description
1 polymer ?
#
loop_
_entity_poly.entity_id
_entity_poly.type
_entity_poly.pdbx_seq_one_letter_code
_entity_poly.pdbx_strand_id
1 'polypeptide(L)'
;MIPSSNILIICFLAFANNLRICDTYFLRDSDPPWISSDARSREPRSAPQQWHDSIRRRAINFGQSPEEIKTVQNYLAKMKELADDKYPSLSTATVAVTSQTTVKEGESELASWNRQRQSDSVFNKNPEENSLLFEGDIILTPDQAESLYASVAAENGRRVKRKFIGSKVRRWDPKRPIFFSFDGSHTLREQRVIELALEHWHNITCLNFERRDDEPKGNRIVFTDVDGCASNVGKHPLGEPQFVSLAPECIRLGVIAHEVAHALGFWHEQSRPDRDYYVKVRWENIDRDSKGQFLKEQPADVDNGGVPYDLGSIMHYRSKAFARYDDLFTMNTYISDYQRTIGQRDQLSFNDIRLMNNIYCQNTCSRKLPCQRGGYTDPRRCDRCRCPDGFTGQYCEQVMPGYGADCGGRVQVGHTWTRITSPGYPAEFREGQECSWLLVAPPGQHVQLQFYGEYEMYCKVRHSLCMDYVEIRNSTDFANTGMRYCCFGTPHSSIVSATEDMLVLFRSFYRGGKGFQAQVRAIPHTGSWSSGTAFSECSASCGACGTQHRTRQCRPANAYCLSVLILF
;
A
#
# COMPACT_ATOMS: atom_id res chain seq x y z
N MET A 1 11.43 -30.12 -29.21
CA MET A 1 10.18 -29.38 -29.42
C MET A 1 9.47 -29.29 -28.07
N ILE A 2 9.65 -28.17 -27.39
CA ILE A 2 9.11 -27.88 -26.04
C ILE A 2 8.08 -26.76 -26.27
N PRO A 3 6.82 -26.91 -25.84
CA PRO A 3 5.80 -25.91 -26.13
C PRO A 3 6.00 -24.68 -25.24
N SER A 4 5.82 -23.54 -25.89
CA SER A 4 5.79 -22.18 -25.39
C SER A 4 4.82 -22.01 -24.21
N SER A 5 5.37 -21.70 -23.03
CA SER A 5 4.61 -21.24 -21.87
C SER A 5 4.05 -19.85 -22.14
N ASN A 6 2.75 -19.76 -22.42
CA ASN A 6 2.02 -18.51 -22.45
C ASN A 6 2.00 -17.89 -21.05
N ILE A 7 2.80 -16.83 -20.86
CA ILE A 7 2.66 -15.91 -19.72
C ILE A 7 1.42 -15.06 -20.01
N LEU A 8 0.29 -15.49 -19.47
CA LEU A 8 -0.98 -14.78 -19.47
C LEU A 8 -0.83 -13.55 -18.56
N ILE A 9 -0.61 -12.36 -19.15
CA ILE A 9 -0.77 -11.09 -18.43
C ILE A 9 -2.26 -10.87 -18.30
N ILE A 10 -2.82 -11.29 -17.18
CA ILE A 10 -4.22 -11.05 -16.87
C ILE A 10 -4.31 -9.63 -16.29
N CYS A 11 -4.75 -8.69 -17.12
CA CYS A 11 -5.21 -7.39 -16.66
C CYS A 11 -6.59 -7.55 -16.02
N PHE A 12 -6.65 -7.47 -14.70
CA PHE A 12 -7.88 -7.19 -13.97
C PHE A 12 -7.71 -5.83 -13.28
N LEU A 13 -8.08 -4.76 -13.99
CA LEU A 13 -8.44 -3.48 -13.36
C LEU A 13 -9.70 -2.93 -14.03
N ALA A 14 -10.83 -3.28 -13.43
CA ALA A 14 -11.95 -2.38 -13.21
C ALA A 14 -12.09 -2.37 -11.67
N PHE A 15 -12.31 -1.29 -10.92
CA PHE A 15 -13.26 -0.23 -11.14
C PHE A 15 -12.89 1.00 -10.28
N ALA A 16 -13.01 2.18 -10.87
CA ALA A 16 -14.03 3.13 -10.45
C ALA A 16 -14.37 3.89 -11.73
N ASN A 17 -15.59 3.65 -12.25
CA ASN A 17 -16.26 4.38 -13.33
C ASN A 17 -16.15 3.90 -14.78
N ASN A 18 -17.02 2.98 -15.24
CA ASN A 18 -17.37 2.75 -16.67
C ASN A 18 -16.23 2.64 -17.71
N LEU A 19 -14.96 2.65 -17.31
CA LEU A 19 -13.79 2.40 -18.13
C LEU A 19 -13.46 0.93 -17.95
N ARG A 20 -14.15 0.15 -18.78
CA ARG A 20 -13.87 -1.26 -19.03
C ARG A 20 -12.55 -1.32 -19.79
N ILE A 21 -11.43 -1.47 -19.09
CA ILE A 21 -10.12 -1.70 -19.74
C ILE A 21 -10.00 -3.17 -20.24
N CYS A 22 -10.93 -4.05 -19.83
CA CYS A 22 -10.78 -5.49 -20.05
C CYS A 22 -11.57 -6.07 -21.23
N ASP A 23 -12.49 -5.33 -21.84
CA ASP A 23 -13.15 -5.77 -23.08
C ASP A 23 -12.53 -5.03 -24.26
N THR A 24 -11.70 -5.73 -25.05
CA THR A 24 -11.17 -5.38 -26.39
C THR A 24 -9.83 -4.63 -26.55
N TYR A 25 -9.16 -4.16 -25.49
CA TYR A 25 -7.87 -3.44 -25.66
C TYR A 25 -6.62 -4.33 -25.84
N PHE A 26 -6.67 -5.61 -25.41
CA PHE A 26 -5.48 -6.46 -25.37
C PHE A 26 -5.10 -7.16 -26.68
N LEU A 27 -5.86 -6.97 -27.76
CA LEU A 27 -5.58 -7.56 -29.09
C LEU A 27 -5.92 -6.62 -30.25
N ARG A 28 -5.83 -5.30 -30.05
CA ARG A 28 -5.74 -4.37 -31.17
C ARG A 28 -4.42 -3.63 -31.09
N ASP A 29 -3.72 -3.56 -32.21
CA ASP A 29 -2.59 -2.64 -32.45
C ASP A 29 -3.03 -1.16 -32.41
N SER A 30 -4.14 -0.84 -31.72
CA SER A 30 -4.69 0.50 -31.62
C SER A 30 -4.35 1.09 -30.26
N ASP A 31 -3.62 2.19 -30.33
CA ASP A 31 -3.19 3.04 -29.21
C ASP A 31 -4.35 3.45 -28.27
N PRO A 32 -4.06 3.73 -26.99
CA PRO A 32 -4.99 4.37 -26.07
C PRO A 32 -5.59 5.67 -26.65
N PRO A 33 -6.87 5.97 -26.40
CA PRO A 33 -7.62 7.02 -27.08
C PRO A 33 -7.23 8.45 -26.65
N TRP A 34 -6.33 8.60 -25.66
CA TRP A 34 -5.79 9.88 -25.19
C TRP A 34 -4.44 10.23 -25.83
N ILE A 35 -3.83 9.33 -26.60
CA ILE A 35 -2.79 9.70 -27.56
C ILE A 35 -3.50 10.48 -28.66
N SER A 36 -3.39 11.81 -28.62
CA SER A 36 -4.11 12.66 -29.56
C SER A 36 -3.80 12.24 -30.99
N SER A 37 -4.82 12.21 -31.85
CA SER A 37 -4.63 12.08 -33.30
C SER A 37 -3.75 13.21 -33.86
N ASP A 38 -3.67 14.35 -33.16
CA ASP A 38 -2.76 15.46 -33.47
C ASP A 38 -1.28 15.14 -33.23
N ALA A 39 -0.94 14.17 -32.37
CA ALA A 39 0.43 13.67 -32.21
C ALA A 39 0.92 12.91 -33.45
N ARG A 40 0.03 12.51 -34.37
CA ARG A 40 0.39 11.84 -35.64
C ARG A 40 0.70 12.81 -36.79
N SER A 41 0.32 14.08 -36.66
CA SER A 41 0.49 15.07 -37.75
C SER A 41 1.89 15.70 -37.79
N ARG A 42 2.70 15.44 -36.77
CA ARG A 42 4.13 15.79 -36.73
C ARG A 42 4.89 14.47 -36.72
N GLU A 43 5.87 14.31 -37.61
CA GLU A 43 6.85 13.25 -37.45
C GLU A 43 7.29 13.21 -35.99
N PRO A 44 7.23 12.05 -35.29
CA PRO A 44 7.72 11.98 -33.94
C PRO A 44 9.20 12.36 -33.99
N ARG A 45 9.54 13.51 -33.43
CA ARG A 45 10.93 13.89 -33.19
C ARG A 45 11.45 12.94 -32.12
N SER A 46 11.89 11.76 -32.53
CA SER A 46 12.62 10.86 -31.65
C SER A 46 13.95 11.51 -31.32
N ALA A 47 14.29 11.60 -30.04
CA ALA A 47 15.61 12.03 -29.63
C ALA A 47 16.70 11.16 -30.30
N PRO A 48 17.85 11.73 -30.66
CA PRO A 48 18.97 10.95 -31.19
C PRO A 48 19.42 9.86 -30.21
N GLN A 49 19.97 8.75 -30.70
CA GLN A 49 20.50 7.68 -29.82
C GLN A 49 21.50 8.22 -28.78
N GLN A 50 22.31 9.21 -29.16
CA GLN A 50 23.25 9.88 -28.25
C GLN A 50 22.56 10.52 -27.03
N TRP A 51 21.33 11.01 -27.19
CA TRP A 51 20.54 11.54 -26.09
C TRP A 51 20.12 10.42 -25.14
N HIS A 52 19.62 9.31 -25.68
CA HIS A 52 19.27 8.11 -24.90
C HIS A 52 20.48 7.61 -24.10
N ASP A 53 21.65 7.49 -24.74
CA ASP A 53 22.89 7.08 -24.09
C ASP A 53 23.34 8.07 -22.99
N SER A 54 23.10 9.38 -23.20
CA SER A 54 23.38 10.40 -22.19
C SER A 54 22.44 10.33 -21.01
N ILE A 55 21.14 10.15 -21.25
CA ILE A 55 20.12 10.02 -20.21
C ILE A 55 20.33 8.74 -19.41
N ARG A 56 20.63 7.62 -20.07
CA ARG A 56 20.94 6.34 -19.43
C ARG A 56 22.17 6.42 -18.53
N ARG A 57 23.23 7.12 -18.95
CA ARG A 57 24.40 7.36 -18.08
C ARG A 57 24.05 8.15 -16.83
N ARG A 58 23.11 9.10 -16.92
CA ARG A 58 22.60 9.83 -15.74
C ARG A 58 21.71 8.94 -14.86
N ALA A 59 20.92 8.06 -15.47
CA ALA A 59 20.00 7.16 -14.79
C ALA A 59 20.71 6.21 -13.82
N ILE A 60 21.94 5.77 -14.14
CA ILE A 60 22.77 4.90 -13.26
C ILE A 60 22.92 5.47 -11.84
N ASN A 61 23.00 6.79 -11.73
CA ASN A 61 23.13 7.48 -10.46
C ASN A 61 21.86 8.27 -10.11
N PHE A 62 20.72 7.96 -10.73
CA PHE A 62 19.46 8.70 -10.58
C PHE A 62 19.60 10.22 -10.77
N GLY A 63 20.53 10.64 -11.63
CA GLY A 63 20.83 12.05 -11.90
C GLY A 63 21.72 12.75 -10.87
N GLN A 64 22.19 12.06 -9.83
CA GLN A 64 23.00 12.62 -8.75
C GLN A 64 24.51 12.66 -9.07
N SER A 65 25.20 13.65 -8.52
CA SER A 65 26.67 13.73 -8.54
C SER A 65 27.29 12.74 -7.54
N PRO A 66 28.56 12.33 -7.72
CA PRO A 66 29.26 11.50 -6.74
C PRO A 66 29.30 12.10 -5.32
N GLU A 67 29.40 13.42 -5.20
CA GLU A 67 29.36 14.15 -3.93
C GLU A 67 27.98 14.09 -3.27
N GLU A 68 26.92 14.22 -4.06
CA GLU A 68 25.53 14.10 -3.58
C GLU A 68 25.26 12.69 -3.06
N ILE A 69 25.63 11.66 -3.83
CA ILE A 69 25.51 10.25 -3.43
C ILE A 69 26.26 10.01 -2.11
N LYS A 70 27.52 10.47 -2.03
CA LYS A 70 28.32 10.35 -0.81
C LYS A 70 27.65 11.04 0.39
N THR A 71 27.04 12.20 0.17
CA THR A 71 26.33 12.95 1.21
C THR A 71 25.10 12.17 1.69
N VAL A 72 24.27 11.67 0.78
CA VAL A 72 23.08 10.87 1.11
C VAL A 72 23.49 9.60 1.87
N GLN A 73 24.48 8.86 1.37
CA GLN A 73 24.97 7.63 2.02
C GLN A 73 25.53 7.87 3.42
N ASN A 74 26.17 9.02 3.67
CA ASN A 74 26.60 9.42 5.01
C ASN A 74 25.41 9.61 5.96
N TYR A 75 24.34 10.28 5.52
CA TYR A 75 23.13 10.44 6.35
C TYR A 75 22.40 9.11 6.57
N LEU A 76 22.32 8.24 5.55
CA LEU A 76 21.76 6.88 5.71
C LEU A 76 22.55 6.07 6.76
N ALA A 77 23.89 6.13 6.72
CA ALA A 77 24.74 5.47 7.71
C ALA A 77 24.50 6.02 9.12
N LYS A 78 24.39 7.34 9.28
CA LYS A 78 24.05 7.96 10.58
C LYS A 78 22.67 7.57 11.09
N MET A 79 21.67 7.46 10.22
CA MET A 79 20.33 6.98 10.61
C MET A 79 20.35 5.51 11.03
N LYS A 80 21.16 4.69 10.36
CA LYS A 80 21.39 3.29 10.75
C LYS A 80 22.02 3.19 12.14
N GLU A 81 23.08 3.96 12.41
CA GLU A 81 23.71 4.02 13.74
C GLU A 81 22.70 4.44 14.81
N LEU A 82 21.91 5.49 14.56
CA LEU A 82 20.86 5.97 15.47
C LEU A 82 19.79 4.89 15.74
N ALA A 83 19.41 4.11 14.72
CA ALA A 83 18.46 3.02 14.87
C ALA A 83 19.04 1.87 15.70
N ASP A 84 20.32 1.55 15.52
CA ASP A 84 21.02 0.52 16.29
C ASP A 84 21.17 0.91 17.77
N ASP A 85 21.47 2.17 18.05
CA ASP A 85 21.55 2.71 19.42
C ASP A 85 20.19 2.68 20.11
N LYS A 86 19.12 3.07 19.39
CA LYS A 86 17.75 3.11 19.93
C LYS A 86 17.14 1.72 20.12
N TYR A 87 17.50 0.77 19.27
CA TYR A 87 16.96 -0.58 19.26
C TYR A 87 18.08 -1.62 19.19
N PRO A 88 18.85 -1.81 20.27
CA PRO A 88 19.98 -2.71 20.27
C PRO A 88 19.53 -4.15 20.02
N SER A 89 20.31 -4.89 19.21
CA SER A 89 20.09 -6.32 19.02
C SER A 89 20.33 -7.07 20.32
N LEU A 90 19.56 -8.13 20.58
CA LEU A 90 19.66 -8.96 21.79
C LEU A 90 21.05 -9.61 21.99
N SER A 91 21.96 -9.57 21.01
CA SER A 91 23.34 -10.05 21.14
C SER A 91 24.31 -9.09 21.84
N THR A 92 23.90 -7.84 22.11
CA THR A 92 24.72 -6.83 22.82
C THR A 92 24.31 -6.58 24.26
N ALA A 93 23.29 -7.30 24.76
CA ALA A 93 23.05 -7.38 26.19
C ALA A 93 24.17 -8.22 26.82
N THR A 94 25.12 -7.54 27.44
CA THR A 94 26.22 -8.07 28.26
C THR A 94 25.80 -9.29 29.07
N VAL A 95 26.12 -10.46 28.56
CA VAL A 95 26.35 -11.65 29.37
C VAL A 95 27.74 -11.46 29.96
N ALA A 96 27.81 -10.89 31.16
CA ALA A 96 28.98 -11.04 32.01
C ALA A 96 29.04 -12.50 32.48
N VAL A 97 29.49 -13.40 31.60
CA VAL A 97 29.87 -14.76 31.99
C VAL A 97 31.37 -14.77 32.13
N THR A 98 31.76 -14.82 33.40
CA THR A 98 33.06 -15.24 33.88
C THR A 98 33.52 -16.48 33.13
N SER A 99 34.79 -16.42 32.77
CA SER A 99 35.59 -17.43 32.07
C SER A 99 35.36 -18.87 32.52
N GLN A 100 35.59 -19.77 31.54
CA GLN A 100 35.94 -21.19 31.62
C GLN A 100 34.79 -22.18 31.39
N THR A 101 34.59 -22.58 30.14
CA THR A 101 34.67 -24.01 29.75
C THR A 101 34.75 -24.15 28.23
N THR A 102 35.63 -25.05 27.79
CA THR A 102 35.94 -25.40 26.41
C THR A 102 34.82 -26.17 25.74
N VAL A 103 34.30 -25.68 24.60
CA VAL A 103 33.60 -26.49 23.59
C VAL A 103 34.13 -26.11 22.21
N LYS A 104 35.22 -26.77 21.80
CA LYS A 104 35.68 -26.78 20.41
C LYS A 104 35.01 -27.97 19.74
N GLU A 105 34.06 -27.70 18.84
CA GLU A 105 33.73 -28.48 17.62
C GLU A 105 32.36 -28.09 17.01
N GLY A 106 31.51 -27.32 17.71
CA GLY A 106 30.18 -26.90 17.20
C GLY A 106 30.13 -25.59 16.39
N GLU A 107 31.18 -24.76 16.37
CA GLU A 107 31.17 -23.45 15.69
C GLU A 107 31.40 -23.54 14.16
N SER A 108 32.06 -24.62 13.70
CA SER A 108 32.42 -24.82 12.30
C SER A 108 31.22 -25.17 11.42
N GLU A 109 30.33 -26.05 11.89
CA GLU A 109 29.13 -26.46 11.15
C GLU A 109 28.06 -25.37 11.13
N LEU A 110 27.87 -24.61 12.22
CA LEU A 110 26.93 -23.48 12.26
C LEU A 110 27.40 -22.31 11.37
N ALA A 111 28.71 -22.05 11.30
CA ALA A 111 29.29 -21.05 10.41
C ALA A 111 29.29 -21.50 8.93
N SER A 112 29.39 -22.80 8.67
CA SER A 112 29.24 -23.37 7.33
C SER A 112 27.78 -23.31 6.85
N TRP A 113 26.82 -23.70 7.71
CA TRP A 113 25.38 -23.55 7.46
C TRP A 113 24.95 -22.08 7.26
N ASN A 114 25.49 -21.15 8.05
CA ASN A 114 25.20 -19.72 7.90
C ASN A 114 25.78 -19.14 6.60
N ARG A 115 26.96 -19.59 6.14
CA ARG A 115 27.56 -19.13 4.88
C ARG A 115 26.85 -19.72 3.66
N GLN A 116 26.43 -20.98 3.70
CA GLN A 116 25.67 -21.60 2.62
C GLN A 116 24.28 -20.94 2.48
N ARG A 117 23.61 -20.58 3.59
CA ARG A 117 22.29 -19.89 3.58
C ARG A 117 22.36 -18.39 3.31
N GLN A 118 23.46 -17.71 3.63
CA GLN A 118 23.69 -16.33 3.17
C GLN A 118 23.84 -16.26 1.65
N SER A 119 24.30 -17.35 1.01
CA SER A 119 24.32 -17.47 -0.45
C SER A 119 22.90 -17.62 -1.03
N ASP A 120 22.03 -18.39 -0.37
CA ASP A 120 20.63 -18.56 -0.81
C ASP A 120 19.76 -17.30 -0.59
N SER A 121 20.13 -16.43 0.37
CA SER A 121 19.41 -15.17 0.66
C SER A 121 19.77 -14.00 -0.26
N VAL A 122 20.79 -14.14 -1.11
CA VAL A 122 21.16 -13.12 -2.12
C VAL A 122 20.32 -13.25 -3.39
N PHE A 123 19.76 -14.44 -3.69
CA PHE A 123 19.07 -14.71 -4.95
C PHE A 123 17.55 -14.50 -4.92
N ASN A 124 16.97 -13.98 -3.84
CA ASN A 124 15.51 -13.87 -3.72
C ASN A 124 15.01 -12.68 -2.87
N LYS A 125 15.77 -11.58 -2.80
CA LYS A 125 15.29 -10.36 -2.14
C LYS A 125 14.25 -9.67 -3.02
N ASN A 126 13.17 -9.22 -2.39
CA ASN A 126 12.12 -8.42 -3.03
C ASN A 126 12.79 -7.17 -3.65
N PRO A 127 12.56 -6.84 -4.94
CA PRO A 127 13.22 -5.70 -5.59
C PRO A 127 12.89 -4.34 -4.95
N GLU A 128 11.83 -4.29 -4.13
CA GLU A 128 11.41 -3.13 -3.31
C GLU A 128 12.12 -3.06 -1.93
N GLU A 129 13.01 -4.01 -1.61
CA GLU A 129 13.68 -4.14 -0.30
C GLU A 129 15.20 -3.98 -0.42
N ASN A 130 15.66 -2.95 -1.15
CA ASN A 130 17.08 -2.65 -1.29
C ASN A 130 17.61 -1.88 -0.07
N SER A 131 18.42 -2.54 0.76
CA SER A 131 18.96 -1.96 1.99
C SER A 131 19.87 -0.73 1.79
N LEU A 132 20.35 -0.49 0.55
CA LEU A 132 21.17 0.67 0.21
C LEU A 132 20.36 1.95 -0.06
N LEU A 133 19.05 1.79 -0.28
CA LEU A 133 18.12 2.88 -0.52
C LEU A 133 17.39 3.22 0.78
N PHE A 134 16.86 4.45 0.85
CA PHE A 134 16.01 4.83 1.97
C PHE A 134 14.69 4.09 1.83
N GLU A 135 14.23 3.49 2.91
CA GLU A 135 13.03 2.66 2.94
C GLU A 135 12.95 1.63 1.79
N GLY A 136 14.07 1.08 1.34
CA GLY A 136 14.09 0.00 0.37
C GLY A 136 14.06 0.41 -1.11
N ASP A 137 13.33 1.46 -1.47
CA ASP A 137 13.08 1.86 -2.86
C ASP A 137 13.10 3.39 -3.08
N ILE A 138 13.40 4.18 -2.04
CA ILE A 138 13.40 5.64 -2.13
C ILE A 138 14.82 6.18 -2.37
N ILE A 139 14.96 6.91 -3.47
CA ILE A 139 16.15 7.69 -3.78
C ILE A 139 16.01 9.10 -3.20
N LEU A 140 16.77 9.37 -2.13
CA LEU A 140 16.79 10.67 -1.47
C LEU A 140 17.70 11.67 -2.19
N THR A 141 17.26 12.93 -2.23
CA THR A 141 18.15 14.07 -2.49
C THR A 141 18.92 14.46 -1.21
N PRO A 142 20.08 15.14 -1.31
CA PRO A 142 20.87 15.50 -0.13
C PRO A 142 20.08 16.29 0.93
N ASP A 143 19.23 17.23 0.51
CA ASP A 143 18.41 18.03 1.42
C ASP A 143 17.29 17.20 2.08
N GLN A 144 16.73 16.22 1.37
CA GLN A 144 15.82 15.25 1.98
C GLN A 144 16.53 14.40 3.04
N ALA A 145 17.71 13.85 2.73
CA ALA A 145 18.46 13.01 3.65
C ALA A 145 18.87 13.77 4.93
N GLU A 146 19.29 15.03 4.78
CA GLU A 146 19.60 15.91 5.90
C GLU A 146 18.36 16.21 6.77
N SER A 147 17.24 16.62 6.14
CA SER A 147 15.98 16.90 6.85
C SER A 147 15.51 15.67 7.63
N LEU A 148 15.52 14.50 6.99
CA LEU A 148 15.15 13.23 7.61
C LEU A 148 16.02 12.94 8.83
N TYR A 149 17.34 12.95 8.68
CA TYR A 149 18.26 12.71 9.78
C TYR A 149 18.07 13.72 10.93
N ALA A 150 18.01 15.02 10.62
CA ALA A 150 17.81 16.06 11.62
C ALA A 150 16.51 15.84 12.39
N SER A 151 15.46 15.43 11.70
CA SER A 151 14.15 15.19 12.30
C SER A 151 14.14 13.99 13.24
N VAL A 152 14.83 12.89 12.89
CA VAL A 152 14.92 11.70 13.74
C VAL A 152 15.84 11.95 14.93
N ALA A 153 16.92 12.71 14.74
CA ALA A 153 17.88 13.03 15.80
C ALA A 153 17.35 14.03 16.84
N ALA A 154 16.43 14.93 16.48
CA ALA A 154 16.02 16.04 17.36
C ALA A 154 15.10 15.66 18.54
N GLU A 155 14.53 14.45 18.59
CA GLU A 155 13.60 13.88 19.61
C GLU A 155 12.43 14.77 20.13
N ASN A 156 12.27 16.03 19.68
CA ASN A 156 11.37 17.04 20.25
C ASN A 156 10.45 17.70 19.19
N GLY A 157 9.71 16.90 18.43
CA GLY A 157 8.69 17.38 17.47
C GLY A 157 7.26 17.06 17.89
N ARG A 158 6.32 18.02 17.80
CA ARG A 158 4.87 17.79 18.02
C ARG A 158 4.34 16.70 17.07
N ARG A 159 3.84 15.59 17.61
CA ARG A 159 3.29 14.45 16.85
C ARG A 159 2.12 14.87 15.94
N VAL A 160 2.23 14.66 14.63
CA VAL A 160 1.17 14.90 13.64
C VAL A 160 1.16 13.72 12.65
N LYS A 161 0.00 13.34 12.12
CA LYS A 161 -0.23 12.19 11.23
C LYS A 161 0.15 12.53 9.78
N ARG A 162 0.90 11.70 9.03
CA ARG A 162 1.58 12.15 7.77
C ARG A 162 1.97 11.04 6.76
N LYS A 163 1.64 11.18 5.46
CA LYS A 163 2.05 10.25 4.36
C LYS A 163 2.50 10.91 3.04
N PHE A 164 2.14 12.16 2.75
CA PHE A 164 2.44 12.86 1.48
C PHE A 164 3.39 14.06 1.63
N ILE A 165 4.33 14.30 0.71
CA ILE A 165 5.30 15.40 0.79
C ILE A 165 4.65 16.79 1.02
N GLY A 166 5.07 17.47 2.09
CA GLY A 166 4.54 18.74 2.56
C GLY A 166 5.03 19.95 1.76
N SER A 167 6.27 19.89 1.24
CA SER A 167 6.87 20.97 0.46
C SER A 167 6.12 21.20 -0.85
N LYS A 168 5.50 22.38 -0.99
CA LYS A 168 4.78 22.77 -2.21
C LYS A 168 5.68 22.86 -3.45
N VAL A 169 6.98 23.15 -3.27
CA VAL A 169 7.94 23.23 -4.39
C VAL A 169 8.14 21.86 -5.03
N ARG A 170 8.12 20.80 -4.22
CA ARG A 170 8.24 19.40 -4.63
C ARG A 170 6.91 18.77 -5.05
N ARG A 171 5.82 19.54 -5.10
CA ARG A 171 4.55 19.08 -5.68
C ARG A 171 4.51 19.40 -7.17
N TRP A 172 3.90 18.50 -7.95
CA TRP A 172 3.59 18.76 -9.36
C TRP A 172 2.49 19.83 -9.47
N ASP A 173 2.46 20.58 -10.57
CA ASP A 173 1.35 21.50 -10.83
C ASP A 173 0.19 20.71 -11.43
N PRO A 174 -0.94 20.53 -10.72
CA PRO A 174 -2.05 19.71 -11.21
C PRO A 174 -2.73 20.30 -12.45
N LYS A 175 -2.49 21.57 -12.79
CA LYS A 175 -3.05 22.22 -13.98
C LYS A 175 -2.25 21.95 -15.25
N ARG A 176 -1.03 21.41 -15.13
CA ARG A 176 -0.13 21.14 -16.26
C ARG A 176 0.11 19.63 -16.37
N PRO A 177 0.30 19.11 -17.59
CA PRO A 177 0.69 17.71 -17.74
C PRO A 177 2.07 17.47 -17.12
N ILE A 178 2.21 16.33 -16.45
CA ILE A 178 3.48 15.76 -16.01
C ILE A 178 4.06 15.06 -17.23
N PHE A 179 5.15 15.61 -17.76
CA PHE A 179 5.84 15.00 -18.89
C PHE A 179 6.56 13.73 -18.45
N PHE A 180 6.51 12.70 -19.29
CA PHE A 180 7.31 11.49 -19.09
C PHE A 180 7.96 11.00 -20.38
N SER A 181 9.05 10.25 -20.24
CA SER A 181 9.81 9.69 -21.35
C SER A 181 10.46 8.36 -20.94
N PHE A 182 10.96 7.59 -21.91
CA PHE A 182 11.74 6.38 -21.67
C PHE A 182 13.20 6.61 -22.07
N ASP A 183 14.14 6.07 -21.29
CA ASP A 183 15.57 6.14 -21.62
C ASP A 183 15.97 5.22 -22.79
N GLY A 184 15.08 4.32 -23.21
CA GLY A 184 15.28 3.35 -24.28
C GLY A 184 15.51 1.91 -23.80
N SER A 185 15.53 1.66 -22.49
CA SER A 185 15.78 0.33 -21.94
C SER A 185 14.56 -0.59 -21.94
N HIS A 186 13.37 -0.01 -21.80
CA HIS A 186 12.12 -0.76 -21.80
C HIS A 186 11.67 -1.12 -23.21
N THR A 187 11.30 -2.38 -23.40
CA THR A 187 10.63 -2.86 -24.61
C THR A 187 9.28 -2.17 -24.81
N LEU A 188 8.77 -2.15 -26.04
CA LEU A 188 7.44 -1.58 -26.34
C LEU A 188 6.32 -2.21 -25.49
N ARG A 189 6.45 -3.48 -25.11
CA ARG A 189 5.47 -4.16 -24.25
C ARG A 189 5.50 -3.60 -22.83
N GLU A 190 6.69 -3.38 -22.27
CA GLU A 190 6.87 -2.83 -20.93
C GLU A 190 6.43 -1.36 -20.87
N GLN A 191 6.78 -0.58 -21.90
CA GLN A 191 6.31 0.81 -22.04
C GLN A 191 4.79 0.90 -22.00
N ARG A 192 4.08 0.01 -22.70
CA ARG A 192 2.60 -0.04 -22.67
C ARG A 192 2.05 -0.32 -21.27
N VAL A 193 2.67 -1.21 -20.49
CA VAL A 193 2.23 -1.49 -19.11
C VAL A 193 2.45 -0.28 -18.21
N ILE A 194 3.57 0.43 -18.39
CA ILE A 194 3.86 1.67 -17.67
C ILE A 194 2.84 2.76 -18.02
N GLU A 195 2.54 2.93 -19.31
CA GLU A 195 1.52 3.87 -19.79
C GLU A 195 0.12 3.54 -19.24
N LEU A 196 -0.25 2.26 -19.14
CA LEU A 196 -1.50 1.84 -18.49
C LEU A 196 -1.56 2.23 -17.01
N ALA A 197 -0.44 2.18 -16.29
CA ALA A 197 -0.36 2.65 -14.90
C ALA A 197 -0.55 4.17 -14.79
N LEU A 198 0.05 4.92 -15.71
CA LEU A 198 -0.13 6.37 -15.80
C LEU A 198 -1.56 6.73 -16.19
N GLU A 199 -2.18 5.98 -17.10
CA GLU A 199 -3.58 6.12 -17.46
C GLU A 199 -4.50 5.81 -16.27
N HIS A 200 -4.15 4.82 -15.44
CA HIS A 200 -4.87 4.56 -14.21
C HIS A 200 -4.84 5.79 -13.29
N TRP A 201 -3.65 6.36 -13.02
CA TRP A 201 -3.53 7.62 -12.25
C TRP A 201 -4.28 8.77 -12.89
N HIS A 202 -4.23 8.92 -14.21
CA HIS A 202 -4.99 9.90 -14.97
C HIS A 202 -6.48 9.73 -14.69
N ASN A 203 -7.07 8.57 -14.95
CA ASN A 203 -8.51 8.32 -14.82
C ASN A 203 -9.04 8.45 -13.39
N ILE A 204 -8.16 8.33 -12.39
CA ILE A 204 -8.56 8.39 -10.97
C ILE A 204 -8.24 9.70 -10.25
N THR A 205 -7.51 10.61 -10.90
CA THR A 205 -7.14 11.91 -10.33
C THR A 205 -7.32 13.04 -11.35
N CYS A 206 -7.06 14.28 -10.96
CA CYS A 206 -6.98 15.42 -11.88
C CYS A 206 -5.64 15.51 -12.63
N LEU A 207 -4.65 14.68 -12.29
CA LEU A 207 -3.31 14.75 -12.85
C LEU A 207 -3.29 14.21 -14.28
N ASN A 208 -2.58 14.90 -15.16
CA ASN A 208 -2.42 14.49 -16.56
C ASN A 208 -0.97 14.09 -16.82
N PHE A 209 -0.77 13.08 -17.66
CA PHE A 209 0.54 12.62 -18.08
C PHE A 209 0.64 12.76 -19.60
N GLU A 210 1.81 13.19 -20.09
CA GLU A 210 2.05 13.38 -21.52
C GLU A 210 3.42 12.80 -21.88
N ARG A 211 3.43 11.88 -22.85
CA ARG A 211 4.67 11.27 -23.35
C ARG A 211 5.43 12.26 -24.23
N ARG A 212 6.73 12.39 -23.97
CA ARG A 212 7.63 13.31 -24.67
C ARG A 212 8.96 12.61 -24.97
N ASP A 213 9.07 12.05 -26.16
CA ASP A 213 10.28 11.37 -26.65
C ASP A 213 11.26 12.32 -27.37
N ASP A 214 11.02 13.63 -27.31
CA ASP A 214 11.95 14.66 -27.75
C ASP A 214 12.99 14.98 -26.66
N GLU A 215 13.73 16.10 -26.76
CA GLU A 215 14.66 16.55 -25.71
C GLU A 215 14.04 17.67 -24.83
N PRO A 216 12.94 17.42 -24.09
CA PRO A 216 12.31 18.49 -23.33
C PRO A 216 13.24 18.96 -22.20
N LYS A 217 13.31 20.28 -22.03
CA LYS A 217 13.94 20.90 -20.85
C LYS A 217 12.94 20.95 -19.71
N GLY A 218 13.42 20.82 -18.47
CA GLY A 218 12.59 20.96 -17.27
C GLY A 218 12.25 19.64 -16.57
N ASN A 219 11.41 19.76 -15.53
CA ASN A 219 10.90 18.66 -14.73
C ASN A 219 10.11 17.66 -15.59
N ARG A 220 10.47 16.39 -15.46
CA ARG A 220 9.78 15.25 -16.08
C ARG A 220 10.16 13.96 -15.37
N ILE A 221 9.38 12.91 -15.58
CA ILE A 221 9.69 11.56 -15.14
C ILE A 221 10.36 10.80 -16.29
N VAL A 222 11.53 10.22 -16.06
CA VAL A 222 12.20 9.34 -17.02
C VAL A 222 12.15 7.92 -16.48
N PHE A 223 11.49 7.03 -17.21
CA PHE A 223 11.49 5.61 -16.87
C PHE A 223 12.78 4.94 -17.38
N THR A 224 13.39 4.14 -16.51
CA THR A 224 14.61 3.37 -16.77
C THR A 224 14.50 1.99 -16.10
N ASP A 225 15.40 1.06 -16.42
CA ASP A 225 15.46 -0.29 -15.85
C ASP A 225 16.64 -0.49 -14.88
N VAL A 226 17.28 0.62 -14.44
CA VAL A 226 18.52 0.54 -13.67
C VAL A 226 18.25 0.33 -12.18
N ASP A 227 18.69 -0.81 -11.65
CA ASP A 227 18.74 -1.08 -10.19
C ASP A 227 17.36 -1.23 -9.51
N GLY A 228 16.64 -2.30 -9.87
CA GLY A 228 15.43 -2.74 -9.16
C GLY A 228 14.19 -1.87 -9.41
N CYS A 229 13.36 -1.73 -8.37
CA CYS A 229 12.21 -0.83 -8.36
C CYS A 229 12.54 0.33 -7.41
N ALA A 230 12.62 1.55 -7.93
CA ALA A 230 13.00 2.69 -7.10
C ALA A 230 12.57 4.04 -7.70
N SER A 231 12.35 5.02 -6.84
CA SER A 231 11.84 6.34 -7.24
C SER A 231 12.28 7.45 -6.28
N ASN A 232 12.40 8.68 -6.80
CA ASN A 232 12.49 9.86 -5.93
C ASN A 232 11.11 10.22 -5.35
N VAL A 233 11.07 10.87 -4.18
CA VAL A 233 9.79 11.36 -3.62
C VAL A 233 9.50 12.81 -4.03
N GLY A 234 8.43 12.97 -4.83
CA GLY A 234 7.96 14.25 -5.34
C GLY A 234 8.74 14.78 -6.55
N LYS A 235 8.33 15.95 -7.03
CA LYS A 235 8.94 16.69 -8.15
C LYS A 235 10.32 17.22 -7.77
N HIS A 236 11.31 17.06 -8.66
CA HIS A 236 12.64 17.63 -8.48
C HIS A 236 12.58 19.16 -8.28
N PRO A 237 13.21 19.72 -7.23
CA PRO A 237 13.06 21.14 -6.89
C PRO A 237 13.75 22.08 -7.91
N LEU A 238 14.82 21.63 -8.55
CA LEU A 238 15.64 22.46 -9.46
C LEU A 238 15.18 22.48 -10.93
N GLY A 239 14.10 21.77 -11.29
CA GLY A 239 13.67 21.76 -12.69
C GLY A 239 14.34 20.69 -13.55
N GLU A 240 14.95 19.66 -12.96
CA GLU A 240 15.67 18.61 -13.68
C GLU A 240 14.79 17.38 -13.93
N PRO A 241 15.13 16.53 -14.93
CA PRO A 241 14.52 15.20 -15.02
C PRO A 241 14.82 14.38 -13.77
N GLN A 242 13.83 13.63 -13.31
CA GLN A 242 13.98 12.62 -12.26
C GLN A 242 13.71 11.23 -12.83
N PHE A 243 14.25 10.21 -12.19
CA PHE A 243 14.20 8.85 -12.69
C PHE A 243 13.27 7.99 -11.86
N VAL A 244 12.53 7.12 -12.53
CA VAL A 244 11.76 6.04 -11.93
C VAL A 244 12.32 4.75 -12.52
N SER A 245 12.95 3.94 -11.66
CA SER A 245 13.50 2.66 -12.07
C SER A 245 12.47 1.56 -11.95
N LEU A 246 12.34 0.80 -13.02
CA LEU A 246 11.46 -0.34 -13.18
C LEU A 246 12.22 -1.41 -13.96
N ALA A 247 13.02 -2.21 -13.25
CA ALA A 247 13.62 -3.42 -13.80
C ALA A 247 12.53 -4.40 -14.30
N PRO A 248 12.86 -5.41 -15.15
CA PRO A 248 11.87 -6.31 -15.75
C PRO A 248 10.94 -7.00 -14.73
N GLU A 249 11.44 -7.32 -13.53
CA GLU A 249 10.65 -7.89 -12.42
C GLU A 249 9.63 -6.93 -11.79
N CYS A 250 9.81 -5.62 -11.99
CA CYS A 250 8.96 -4.54 -11.50
C CYS A 250 7.78 -4.23 -12.44
N ILE A 251 7.74 -4.81 -13.65
CA ILE A 251 6.71 -4.52 -14.67
C ILE A 251 5.39 -5.22 -14.32
N ARG A 252 4.77 -4.72 -13.24
CA ARG A 252 3.45 -5.08 -12.74
C ARG A 252 2.72 -3.80 -12.39
N LEU A 253 1.44 -3.74 -12.72
CA LEU A 253 0.65 -2.52 -12.63
C LEU A 253 0.65 -1.89 -11.23
N GLY A 254 0.53 -2.71 -10.17
CA GLY A 254 0.61 -2.23 -8.79
C GLY A 254 2.00 -1.71 -8.38
N VAL A 255 3.08 -2.38 -8.80
CA VAL A 255 4.46 -1.92 -8.51
C VAL A 255 4.75 -0.62 -9.24
N ILE A 256 4.37 -0.50 -10.52
CA ILE A 256 4.52 0.75 -11.27
C ILE A 256 3.69 1.86 -10.61
N ALA A 257 2.46 1.58 -10.19
CA ALA A 257 1.62 2.56 -9.50
C ALA A 257 2.25 3.04 -8.18
N HIS A 258 2.94 2.15 -7.46
CA HIS A 258 3.70 2.44 -6.24
C HIS A 258 4.89 3.38 -6.53
N GLU A 259 5.74 3.06 -7.51
CA GLU A 259 6.89 3.91 -7.87
C GLU A 259 6.46 5.29 -8.40
N VAL A 260 5.37 5.32 -9.17
CA VAL A 260 4.77 6.58 -9.61
C VAL A 260 4.17 7.35 -8.42
N ALA A 261 3.60 6.67 -7.41
CA ALA A 261 3.12 7.33 -6.20
C ALA A 261 4.27 8.05 -5.47
N HIS A 262 5.45 7.43 -5.36
CA HIS A 262 6.66 8.10 -4.85
C HIS A 262 6.99 9.34 -5.67
N ALA A 263 7.10 9.24 -7.00
CA ALA A 263 7.40 10.37 -7.87
C ALA A 263 6.37 11.51 -7.75
N LEU A 264 5.13 11.17 -7.43
CA LEU A 264 4.05 12.12 -7.16
C LEU A 264 4.11 12.72 -5.75
N GLY A 265 4.74 12.05 -4.79
CA GLY A 265 5.02 12.58 -3.45
C GLY A 265 4.63 11.68 -2.27
N PHE A 266 4.33 10.41 -2.47
CA PHE A 266 4.00 9.49 -1.39
C PHE A 266 5.26 8.99 -0.69
N TRP A 267 5.22 8.94 0.64
CA TRP A 267 6.09 8.11 1.46
C TRP A 267 5.37 6.81 1.81
N HIS A 268 6.06 5.88 2.46
CA HIS A 268 5.44 4.67 2.92
C HIS A 268 4.42 4.86 4.05
N GLU A 269 3.41 3.99 4.08
CA GLU A 269 2.36 4.00 5.10
C GLU A 269 2.90 3.60 6.48
N GLN A 270 3.79 2.60 6.56
CA GLN A 270 4.33 2.17 7.86
C GLN A 270 5.27 3.20 8.50
N SER A 271 5.71 4.19 7.76
CA SER A 271 6.61 5.23 8.27
C SER A 271 5.87 6.41 8.88
N ARG A 272 4.53 6.40 8.81
CA ARG A 272 3.67 7.42 9.42
C ARG A 272 3.94 7.57 10.93
N PRO A 273 3.90 8.79 11.48
CA PRO A 273 4.11 9.04 12.92
C PRO A 273 3.10 8.35 13.86
N ASP A 274 1.91 8.02 13.32
CA ASP A 274 0.79 7.35 13.99
C ASP A 274 0.75 5.83 13.73
N ARG A 275 1.73 5.24 13.04
CA ARG A 275 1.76 3.81 12.68
C ARG A 275 1.68 2.87 13.89
N ASP A 276 2.26 3.26 15.02
CA ASP A 276 2.29 2.45 16.25
C ASP A 276 0.91 2.28 16.93
N TYR A 277 -0.16 2.91 16.41
CA TYR A 277 -1.54 2.60 16.83
C TYR A 277 -2.14 1.42 16.05
N TYR A 278 -1.55 1.04 14.92
CA TYR A 278 -2.10 0.06 13.97
C TYR A 278 -1.21 -1.16 13.80
N VAL A 279 0.11 -0.95 13.84
CA VAL A 279 1.12 -2.01 13.69
C VAL A 279 2.15 -1.95 14.80
N LYS A 280 2.74 -3.11 15.12
CA LYS A 280 3.88 -3.26 16.01
C LYS A 280 5.08 -3.75 15.21
N VAL A 281 6.13 -2.94 15.19
CA VAL A 281 7.44 -3.33 14.63
C VAL A 281 8.15 -4.27 15.61
N ARG A 282 8.69 -5.38 15.10
CA ARG A 282 9.48 -6.39 15.81
C ARG A 282 10.95 -6.17 15.50
N TRP A 283 11.55 -5.23 16.20
CA TRP A 283 12.95 -4.84 16.05
C TRP A 283 13.92 -6.00 16.20
N GLU A 284 13.55 -7.00 17.02
CA GLU A 284 14.30 -8.25 17.21
C GLU A 284 14.35 -9.15 15.98
N ASN A 285 13.41 -9.01 15.05
CA ASN A 285 13.27 -9.85 13.85
C ASN A 285 13.85 -9.18 12.59
N ILE A 286 14.17 -7.89 12.65
CA ILE A 286 14.70 -7.13 11.51
C ILE A 286 16.19 -7.42 11.36
N ASP A 287 16.66 -7.53 10.12
CA ASP A 287 18.09 -7.61 9.82
C ASP A 287 18.83 -6.41 10.45
N ARG A 288 19.98 -6.67 11.08
CA ARG A 288 20.74 -5.66 11.83
C ARG A 288 20.99 -4.43 10.97
N ASP A 289 21.35 -4.65 9.71
CA ASP A 289 21.70 -3.57 8.79
C ASP A 289 20.49 -2.82 8.21
N SER A 290 19.27 -3.26 8.52
CA SER A 290 18.01 -2.76 7.96
C SER A 290 17.08 -2.11 8.99
N LYS A 291 17.48 -1.95 10.26
CA LYS A 291 16.61 -1.30 11.27
C LYS A 291 16.27 0.15 10.92
N GLY A 292 17.19 0.86 10.26
CA GLY A 292 16.96 2.22 9.76
C GLY A 292 15.73 2.34 8.85
N GLN A 293 15.38 1.25 8.13
CA GLN A 293 14.25 1.18 7.19
C GLN A 293 12.87 1.25 7.87
N PHE A 294 12.82 1.16 9.21
CA PHE A 294 11.59 1.23 10.00
C PHE A 294 11.51 2.49 10.84
N LEU A 295 12.45 3.43 10.72
CA LEU A 295 12.35 4.70 11.42
C LEU A 295 11.06 5.43 10.98
N LYS A 296 10.46 6.21 11.89
CA LYS A 296 9.27 6.99 11.55
C LYS A 296 9.71 8.32 10.97
N GLU A 297 9.00 8.74 9.95
CA GLU A 297 9.00 10.12 9.47
C GLU A 297 8.56 11.07 10.60
N GLN A 298 9.08 12.30 10.63
CA GLN A 298 8.82 13.24 11.73
C GLN A 298 8.04 14.51 11.32
N PRO A 299 7.32 15.14 12.28
CA PRO A 299 7.23 16.58 12.51
C PRO A 299 6.94 17.61 11.41
N ALA A 300 7.82 17.83 10.46
CA ALA A 300 7.86 19.14 9.80
C ALA A 300 7.33 19.11 8.36
N ASP A 301 7.41 17.97 7.68
CA ASP A 301 7.56 18.00 6.22
C ASP A 301 6.52 17.23 5.41
N VAL A 302 5.41 16.73 6.01
CA VAL A 302 4.46 15.82 5.32
C VAL A 302 2.98 16.11 5.73
N ASP A 303 2.01 15.89 4.83
CA ASP A 303 0.55 16.13 4.96
C ASP A 303 -0.21 14.80 4.78
N ASN A 304 -1.24 14.51 5.58
CA ASN A 304 -2.07 13.31 5.42
C ASN A 304 -3.46 13.59 4.83
N GLY A 305 -3.78 14.85 4.49
CA GLY A 305 -5.05 15.23 3.88
C GLY A 305 -6.30 14.81 4.66
N GLY A 306 -6.18 14.57 5.97
CA GLY A 306 -7.25 14.02 6.81
C GLY A 306 -7.61 12.56 6.55
N VAL A 307 -6.78 11.80 5.81
CA VAL A 307 -7.01 10.39 5.50
C VAL A 307 -6.46 9.49 6.64
N PRO A 308 -7.26 8.51 7.12
CA PRO A 308 -6.85 7.60 8.19
C PRO A 308 -5.69 6.69 7.75
N TYR A 309 -5.10 5.96 8.70
CA TYR A 309 -4.12 4.91 8.39
C TYR A 309 -4.79 3.78 7.61
N ASP A 310 -4.19 3.35 6.50
CA ASP A 310 -4.74 2.30 5.65
C ASP A 310 -3.80 1.09 5.57
N LEU A 311 -4.17 0.02 6.26
CA LEU A 311 -3.41 -1.24 6.27
C LEU A 311 -3.34 -1.88 4.87
N GLY A 312 -4.28 -1.58 3.97
CA GLY A 312 -4.25 -2.06 2.59
C GLY A 312 -3.64 -1.10 1.58
N SER A 313 -3.04 0.00 2.03
CA SER A 313 -2.32 0.95 1.19
C SER A 313 -1.27 0.24 0.33
N ILE A 314 -1.15 0.61 -0.94
CA ILE A 314 -0.10 0.09 -1.82
C ILE A 314 1.30 0.50 -1.35
N MET A 315 1.38 1.57 -0.55
CA MET A 315 2.61 2.06 0.07
C MET A 315 2.87 1.43 1.44
N HIS A 316 2.13 0.40 1.85
CA HIS A 316 2.44 -0.30 3.08
C HIS A 316 3.44 -1.43 2.79
N TYR A 317 4.48 -1.55 3.61
CA TYR A 317 5.39 -2.69 3.58
C TYR A 317 4.67 -4.02 3.81
N ARG A 318 5.30 -5.09 3.31
CA ARG A 318 4.94 -6.47 3.64
C ARG A 318 5.23 -6.77 5.10
N SER A 319 4.49 -7.72 5.68
CA SER A 319 4.61 -8.12 7.08
C SER A 319 5.99 -8.66 7.49
N LYS A 320 6.79 -9.09 6.51
CA LYS A 320 8.11 -9.70 6.69
C LYS A 320 9.25 -8.90 6.03
N ALA A 321 8.99 -7.65 5.66
CA ALA A 321 9.98 -6.81 4.98
C ALA A 321 11.26 -6.75 5.82
N PHE A 322 12.43 -6.92 5.19
CA PHE A 322 13.75 -6.89 5.82
C PHE A 322 13.92 -7.82 7.04
N ALA A 323 13.21 -8.94 7.06
CA ALA A 323 13.38 -9.93 8.11
C ALA A 323 14.80 -10.52 8.06
N ARG A 324 15.40 -10.75 9.24
CA ARG A 324 16.67 -11.48 9.34
C ARG A 324 16.54 -12.92 8.81
N TYR A 325 15.35 -13.51 8.90
CA TYR A 325 15.00 -14.83 8.40
C TYR A 325 13.61 -14.78 7.74
N ASP A 326 13.45 -15.45 6.59
CA ASP A 326 12.26 -15.38 5.71
C ASP A 326 10.91 -15.74 6.37
N ASP A 327 10.93 -16.46 7.48
CA ASP A 327 9.74 -16.89 8.21
C ASP A 327 9.30 -15.88 9.27
N LEU A 328 10.14 -14.93 9.65
CA LEU A 328 9.85 -13.96 10.70
C LEU A 328 9.02 -12.78 10.23
N PHE A 329 8.00 -12.44 11.02
CA PHE A 329 7.27 -11.19 10.88
C PHE A 329 8.07 -10.05 11.51
N THR A 330 8.42 -9.04 10.72
CA THR A 330 9.00 -7.78 11.19
C THR A 330 7.93 -6.77 11.58
N MET A 331 6.71 -6.92 11.07
CA MET A 331 5.55 -6.14 11.49
C MET A 331 4.33 -7.01 11.74
N ASN A 332 3.74 -6.82 12.93
CA ASN A 332 2.44 -7.38 13.26
C ASN A 332 1.37 -6.31 13.26
N THR A 333 0.20 -6.62 12.70
CA THR A 333 -0.99 -5.80 12.92
C THR A 333 -1.52 -6.05 14.33
N TYR A 334 -2.06 -5.03 15.01
CA TYR A 334 -2.65 -5.24 16.35
C TYR A 334 -3.90 -6.14 16.31
N ILE A 335 -4.68 -6.03 15.23
CA ILE A 335 -5.77 -6.95 14.92
C ILE A 335 -5.20 -7.99 13.95
N SER A 336 -5.08 -9.23 14.39
CA SER A 336 -4.46 -10.33 13.64
C SER A 336 -5.11 -10.57 12.27
N ASP A 337 -6.40 -10.32 12.15
CA ASP A 337 -7.16 -10.57 10.93
C ASP A 337 -6.78 -9.61 9.79
N TYR A 338 -6.09 -8.50 10.11
CA TYR A 338 -5.50 -7.61 9.11
C TYR A 338 -4.10 -8.05 8.65
N GLN A 339 -3.49 -9.08 9.24
CA GLN A 339 -2.09 -9.43 9.01
C GLN A 339 -1.77 -9.75 7.54
N ARG A 340 -2.75 -10.27 6.78
CA ARG A 340 -2.65 -10.56 5.34
C ARG A 340 -3.12 -9.42 4.43
N THR A 341 -3.51 -8.30 5.02
CA THR A 341 -3.96 -7.09 4.30
C THR A 341 -2.77 -6.21 3.94
N ILE A 342 -1.77 -6.12 4.82
CA ILE A 342 -0.57 -5.29 4.62
C ILE A 342 0.35 -5.85 3.53
N GLY A 343 0.95 -4.97 2.73
CA GLY A 343 1.93 -5.34 1.70
C GLY A 343 1.35 -5.86 0.39
N GLN A 344 0.04 -5.69 0.16
CA GLN A 344 -0.56 -5.98 -1.13
C GLN A 344 0.05 -5.12 -2.25
N ARG A 345 0.11 -5.66 -3.47
CA ARG A 345 0.62 -4.99 -4.68
C ARG A 345 -0.31 -5.21 -5.88
N ASP A 346 -1.59 -5.41 -5.60
CA ASP A 346 -2.59 -5.65 -6.64
C ASP A 346 -3.03 -4.32 -7.25
N GLN A 347 -3.35 -3.33 -6.41
CA GLN A 347 -3.87 -2.03 -6.84
C GLN A 347 -3.73 -0.95 -5.77
N LEU A 348 -3.94 0.31 -6.18
CA LEU A 348 -4.10 1.43 -5.24
C LEU A 348 -5.32 1.20 -4.35
N SER A 349 -5.17 1.45 -3.06
CA SER A 349 -6.31 1.48 -2.16
C SER A 349 -7.17 2.71 -2.45
N PHE A 350 -8.44 2.68 -2.05
CA PHE A 350 -9.30 3.85 -2.20
C PHE A 350 -8.76 5.08 -1.46
N ASN A 351 -8.09 4.86 -0.32
CA ASN A 351 -7.48 5.93 0.47
C ASN A 351 -6.16 6.43 -0.12
N ASP A 352 -5.40 5.62 -0.86
CA ASP A 352 -4.28 6.11 -1.68
C ASP A 352 -4.78 7.17 -2.66
N ILE A 353 -5.84 6.84 -3.40
CA ILE A 353 -6.44 7.73 -4.40
C ILE A 353 -7.06 8.97 -3.71
N ARG A 354 -7.77 8.77 -2.59
CA ARG A 354 -8.37 9.86 -1.80
C ARG A 354 -7.31 10.84 -1.31
N LEU A 355 -6.18 10.35 -0.82
CA LEU A 355 -5.08 11.21 -0.37
C LEU A 355 -4.52 12.02 -1.54
N MET A 356 -4.23 11.38 -2.67
CA MET A 356 -3.73 12.07 -3.86
C MET A 356 -4.68 13.19 -4.30
N ASN A 357 -5.99 12.90 -4.31
CA ASN A 357 -7.02 13.86 -4.72
C ASN A 357 -7.26 14.98 -3.69
N ASN A 358 -7.15 14.70 -2.39
CA ASN A 358 -7.22 15.72 -1.35
C ASN A 358 -6.04 16.70 -1.46
N ILE A 359 -4.88 16.25 -1.92
CA ILE A 359 -3.68 17.08 -2.04
C ILE A 359 -3.64 17.87 -3.36
N TYR A 360 -3.84 17.19 -4.49
CA TYR A 360 -3.69 17.81 -5.82
C TYR A 360 -4.98 18.38 -6.38
N CYS A 361 -6.13 17.77 -6.05
CA CYS A 361 -7.35 17.94 -6.84
C CYS A 361 -8.50 18.59 -6.08
N GLN A 362 -8.27 19.02 -4.83
CA GLN A 362 -9.28 19.56 -3.93
C GLN A 362 -10.12 20.70 -4.53
N ASN A 363 -9.52 21.50 -5.42
CA ASN A 363 -10.14 22.69 -6.02
C ASN A 363 -10.56 22.48 -7.49
N THR A 364 -10.59 21.24 -7.98
CA THR A 364 -10.95 20.95 -9.38
C THR A 364 -12.45 21.13 -9.63
N CYS A 365 -13.28 20.65 -8.69
CA CYS A 365 -14.73 20.74 -8.78
C CYS A 365 -15.26 21.90 -7.93
N SER A 366 -16.11 22.76 -8.53
CA SER A 366 -16.69 23.90 -7.82
C SER A 366 -17.69 23.50 -6.73
N ARG A 367 -18.33 22.34 -6.86
CA ARG A 367 -19.32 21.82 -5.90
C ARG A 367 -18.86 20.48 -5.34
N LYS A 368 -19.01 20.31 -4.03
CA LYS A 368 -18.89 19.01 -3.36
C LYS A 368 -20.24 18.30 -3.33
N LEU A 369 -20.27 17.05 -3.76
CA LEU A 369 -21.43 16.18 -3.76
C LEU A 369 -21.60 15.47 -2.40
N PRO A 370 -22.84 15.13 -2.01
CA PRO A 370 -23.13 14.39 -0.77
C PRO A 370 -22.83 12.89 -0.94
N CYS A 371 -21.56 12.54 -1.14
CA CYS A 371 -21.12 11.18 -1.32
C CYS A 371 -21.29 10.35 -0.04
N GLN A 372 -21.78 9.13 -0.17
CA GLN A 372 -22.03 8.22 0.94
C GLN A 372 -20.86 7.25 1.14
N ARG A 373 -20.85 6.59 2.32
CA ARG A 373 -20.00 5.43 2.63
C ARG A 373 -18.49 5.68 2.48
N GLY A 374 -18.04 6.91 2.68
CA GLY A 374 -16.63 7.30 2.54
C GLY A 374 -16.23 7.77 1.14
N GLY A 375 -17.18 7.79 0.19
CA GLY A 375 -16.97 8.37 -1.14
C GLY A 375 -16.70 9.87 -1.11
N TYR A 376 -16.18 10.39 -2.23
CA TYR A 376 -15.92 11.84 -2.41
C TYR A 376 -16.17 12.25 -3.86
N THR A 377 -16.31 13.55 -4.13
CA THR A 377 -16.57 14.05 -5.49
C THR A 377 -15.42 13.69 -6.43
N ASP A 378 -15.73 13.03 -7.54
CA ASP A 378 -14.72 12.60 -8.51
C ASP A 378 -14.11 13.84 -9.19
N PRO A 379 -12.80 14.12 -9.04
CA PRO A 379 -12.21 15.35 -9.58
C PRO A 379 -12.20 15.40 -11.11
N ARG A 380 -12.32 14.25 -11.80
CA ARG A 380 -12.50 14.22 -13.26
C ARG A 380 -13.96 14.37 -13.68
N ARG A 381 -14.89 13.95 -12.83
CA ARG A 381 -16.32 13.84 -13.11
C ARG A 381 -17.09 14.48 -11.97
N CYS A 382 -17.09 15.81 -11.94
CA CYS A 382 -17.68 16.64 -10.89
C CYS A 382 -19.20 16.47 -10.71
N ASP A 383 -19.85 15.68 -11.54
CA ASP A 383 -21.27 15.33 -11.54
C ASP A 383 -21.59 14.05 -10.76
N ARG A 384 -20.57 13.31 -10.29
CA ARG A 384 -20.74 12.09 -9.48
C ARG A 384 -19.63 11.88 -8.44
N CYS A 385 -19.86 10.93 -7.56
CA CYS A 385 -18.91 10.51 -6.56
C CYS A 385 -17.97 9.42 -7.08
N ARG A 386 -16.72 9.44 -6.61
CA ARG A 386 -15.84 8.29 -6.60
C ARG A 386 -16.20 7.42 -5.39
N CYS A 387 -16.50 6.15 -5.65
CA CYS A 387 -17.01 5.24 -4.64
C CYS A 387 -15.94 4.27 -4.16
N PRO A 388 -15.91 3.95 -2.84
CA PRO A 388 -15.10 2.85 -2.34
C PRO A 388 -15.50 1.53 -3.00
N ASP A 389 -14.53 0.62 -3.07
CA ASP A 389 -14.77 -0.71 -3.63
C ASP A 389 -15.95 -1.40 -2.93
N GLY A 390 -16.84 -2.01 -3.71
CA GLY A 390 -18.13 -2.56 -3.28
C GLY A 390 -19.34 -1.65 -3.48
N PHE A 391 -19.15 -0.37 -3.85
CA PHE A 391 -20.25 0.59 -4.07
C PHE A 391 -20.21 1.25 -5.45
N THR A 392 -21.38 1.67 -5.91
CA THR A 392 -21.61 2.38 -7.18
C THR A 392 -22.80 3.33 -7.05
N GLY A 393 -23.21 3.95 -8.16
CA GLY A 393 -24.24 4.98 -8.20
C GLY A 393 -23.68 6.39 -8.23
N GLN A 394 -24.55 7.39 -8.28
CA GLN A 394 -24.11 8.79 -8.39
C GLN A 394 -23.48 9.29 -7.10
N TYR A 395 -23.96 8.81 -5.96
CA TYR A 395 -23.56 9.18 -4.60
C TYR A 395 -22.99 8.02 -3.80
N CYS A 396 -22.66 6.89 -4.45
CA CYS A 396 -22.22 5.65 -3.78
C CYS A 396 -23.31 5.00 -2.92
N GLU A 397 -24.57 5.18 -3.33
CA GLU A 397 -25.76 4.69 -2.66
C GLU A 397 -26.10 3.24 -3.01
N GLN A 398 -25.54 2.70 -4.09
CA GLN A 398 -25.84 1.38 -4.61
C GLN A 398 -24.69 0.41 -4.30
N VAL A 399 -25.02 -0.86 -4.10
CA VAL A 399 -24.02 -1.94 -3.99
C VAL A 399 -23.57 -2.31 -5.39
N MET A 400 -22.26 -2.50 -5.57
CA MET A 400 -21.71 -2.93 -6.85
C MET A 400 -22.25 -4.33 -7.21
N PRO A 401 -22.85 -4.51 -8.40
CA PRO A 401 -23.36 -5.80 -8.83
C PRO A 401 -22.22 -6.81 -9.04
N GLY A 402 -22.53 -8.09 -8.96
CA GLY A 402 -21.57 -9.16 -9.23
C GLY A 402 -21.01 -9.09 -10.66
N TYR A 403 -19.74 -9.45 -10.80
CA TYR A 403 -19.04 -9.57 -12.08
C TYR A 403 -18.51 -11.00 -12.25
N GLY A 404 -18.62 -11.56 -13.46
CA GLY A 404 -18.25 -12.96 -13.73
C GLY A 404 -19.12 -14.03 -13.04
N ALA A 405 -20.08 -13.60 -12.22
CA ALA A 405 -21.05 -14.41 -11.48
C ALA A 405 -22.28 -13.57 -11.08
N ASP A 406 -23.43 -14.23 -10.92
CA ASP A 406 -24.62 -13.64 -10.30
C ASP A 406 -24.53 -13.82 -8.78
N CYS A 407 -24.05 -12.77 -8.10
CA CYS A 407 -23.76 -12.78 -6.67
C CYS A 407 -23.71 -11.35 -6.11
N GLY A 408 -23.73 -11.23 -4.78
CA GLY A 408 -23.68 -9.94 -4.09
C GLY A 408 -25.07 -9.35 -3.81
N GLY A 409 -25.11 -8.03 -3.60
CA GLY A 409 -26.31 -7.25 -3.36
C GLY A 409 -26.51 -6.84 -1.91
N ARG A 410 -27.60 -6.14 -1.64
CA ARG A 410 -27.98 -5.69 -0.30
C ARG A 410 -28.79 -6.79 0.41
N VAL A 411 -28.32 -7.23 1.56
CA VAL A 411 -28.94 -8.32 2.35
C VAL A 411 -29.42 -7.74 3.68
N GLN A 412 -30.73 -7.75 3.92
CA GLN A 412 -31.28 -7.50 5.25
C GLN A 412 -31.04 -8.72 6.13
N VAL A 413 -30.33 -8.56 7.24
CA VAL A 413 -30.06 -9.67 8.15
C VAL A 413 -30.99 -9.62 9.35
N GLY A 414 -31.65 -10.74 9.65
CA GLY A 414 -32.47 -10.91 10.86
C GLY A 414 -31.70 -11.62 11.97
N HIS A 415 -32.38 -11.95 13.07
CA HIS A 415 -31.77 -12.68 14.19
C HIS A 415 -31.40 -14.14 13.86
N THR A 416 -31.97 -14.69 12.79
CA THR A 416 -31.68 -16.03 12.29
C THR A 416 -30.47 -16.01 11.36
N TRP A 417 -29.68 -17.09 11.41
CA TRP A 417 -28.54 -17.26 10.51
C TRP A 417 -29.00 -17.31 9.04
N THR A 418 -28.42 -16.43 8.24
CA THR A 418 -28.58 -16.37 6.78
C THR A 418 -27.27 -16.78 6.15
N ARG A 419 -27.31 -17.66 5.15
CA ARG A 419 -26.11 -18.19 4.49
C ARG A 419 -25.70 -17.31 3.31
N ILE A 420 -24.40 -17.04 3.20
CA ILE A 420 -23.74 -16.44 2.03
C ILE A 420 -22.57 -17.33 1.59
N THR A 421 -22.33 -17.45 0.29
CA THR A 421 -21.28 -18.32 -0.25
C THR A 421 -20.57 -17.67 -1.42
N SER A 422 -19.36 -18.14 -1.73
CA SER A 422 -18.74 -17.89 -3.03
C SER A 422 -19.61 -18.46 -4.17
N PRO A 423 -19.50 -17.92 -5.39
CA PRO A 423 -20.20 -18.46 -6.55
C PRO A 423 -19.91 -19.95 -6.76
N GLY A 424 -20.95 -20.76 -6.94
CA GLY A 424 -20.82 -22.18 -7.23
C GLY A 424 -20.59 -23.12 -6.03
N TYR A 425 -20.41 -22.60 -4.80
CA TYR A 425 -20.14 -23.42 -3.62
C TYR A 425 -21.23 -24.50 -3.40
N PRO A 426 -20.88 -25.78 -3.11
CA PRO A 426 -19.56 -26.30 -2.73
C PRO A 426 -18.64 -26.70 -3.89
N ALA A 427 -19.05 -26.46 -5.15
CA ALA A 427 -18.14 -26.57 -6.28
C ALA A 427 -17.16 -25.39 -6.31
N GLU A 428 -16.13 -25.50 -7.15
CA GLU A 428 -15.09 -24.48 -7.25
C GLU A 428 -15.59 -23.22 -7.95
N PHE A 429 -15.20 -22.05 -7.44
CA PHE A 429 -15.43 -20.78 -8.12
C PHE A 429 -14.43 -20.60 -9.27
N ARG A 430 -14.69 -19.65 -10.17
CA ARG A 430 -13.82 -19.35 -11.33
C ARG A 430 -12.98 -18.10 -11.08
N GLU A 431 -11.85 -17.98 -11.78
CA GLU A 431 -11.10 -16.72 -11.85
C GLU A 431 -11.92 -15.60 -12.49
N GLY A 432 -11.61 -14.35 -12.15
CA GLY A 432 -12.28 -13.14 -12.63
C GLY A 432 -13.68 -12.90 -12.07
N GLN A 433 -14.03 -13.50 -10.93
CA GLN A 433 -15.33 -13.32 -10.28
C GLN A 433 -15.24 -12.32 -9.13
N GLU A 434 -16.22 -11.43 -9.07
CA GLU A 434 -16.30 -10.39 -8.04
C GLU A 434 -17.72 -10.31 -7.50
N CYS A 435 -17.85 -10.28 -6.18
CA CYS A 435 -19.14 -10.14 -5.50
C CYS A 435 -19.01 -9.11 -4.39
N SER A 436 -20.06 -8.32 -4.18
CA SER A 436 -20.10 -7.33 -3.09
C SER A 436 -21.42 -7.46 -2.35
N TRP A 437 -21.38 -7.80 -1.05
CA TRP A 437 -22.56 -7.89 -0.20
C TRP A 437 -22.56 -6.78 0.83
N LEU A 438 -23.61 -5.96 0.83
CA LEU A 438 -23.89 -5.04 1.93
C LEU A 438 -24.90 -5.70 2.87
N LEU A 439 -24.42 -6.16 4.01
CA LEU A 439 -25.23 -6.75 5.07
C LEU A 439 -25.73 -5.63 5.97
N VAL A 440 -27.04 -5.59 6.24
CA VAL A 440 -27.67 -4.52 7.02
C VAL A 440 -28.54 -5.13 8.11
N ALA A 441 -28.18 -4.85 9.36
CA ALA A 441 -28.95 -5.22 10.54
C ALA A 441 -30.10 -4.22 10.80
N PRO A 442 -31.12 -4.59 11.61
CA PRO A 442 -32.15 -3.67 12.05
C PRO A 442 -31.54 -2.50 12.85
N PRO A 443 -32.22 -1.33 12.91
CA PRO A 443 -31.70 -0.17 13.63
C PRO A 443 -31.29 -0.48 15.07
N GLY A 444 -30.10 -0.02 15.48
CA GLY A 444 -29.51 -0.27 16.80
C GLY A 444 -28.90 -1.66 17.00
N GLN A 445 -28.86 -2.49 15.97
CA GLN A 445 -28.23 -3.82 16.01
C GLN A 445 -26.95 -3.85 15.17
N HIS A 446 -26.18 -4.93 15.33
CA HIS A 446 -24.94 -5.17 14.60
C HIS A 446 -25.03 -6.46 13.79
N VAL A 447 -24.28 -6.50 12.69
CA VAL A 447 -24.08 -7.71 11.89
C VAL A 447 -23.00 -8.55 12.54
N GLN A 448 -23.29 -9.82 12.79
CA GLN A 448 -22.30 -10.85 13.10
C GLN A 448 -22.11 -11.76 11.88
N LEU A 449 -20.86 -11.97 11.47
CA LEU A 449 -20.47 -12.89 10.41
C LEU A 449 -19.56 -13.99 10.98
N GLN A 450 -19.78 -15.23 10.53
CA GLN A 450 -18.93 -16.37 10.85
C GLN A 450 -18.72 -17.27 9.63
N PHE A 451 -17.47 -17.60 9.33
CA PHE A 451 -17.14 -18.64 8.34
C PHE A 451 -17.35 -20.03 8.93
N TYR A 452 -17.80 -20.97 8.11
CA TYR A 452 -17.95 -22.37 8.50
C TYR A 452 -17.77 -23.30 7.29
N GLY A 453 -17.60 -24.60 7.52
CA GLY A 453 -17.33 -25.56 6.44
C GLY A 453 -15.98 -25.33 5.74
N GLU A 454 -15.76 -25.96 4.59
CA GLU A 454 -14.49 -25.86 3.86
C GLU A 454 -14.25 -24.43 3.35
N TYR A 455 -13.01 -23.97 3.50
CA TYR A 455 -12.54 -22.66 3.07
C TYR A 455 -11.22 -22.79 2.31
N GLU A 456 -11.17 -22.25 1.11
CA GLU A 456 -9.96 -22.17 0.30
C GLU A 456 -9.99 -20.96 -0.63
N MET A 457 -9.03 -20.06 -0.45
CA MET A 457 -8.70 -19.01 -1.42
C MET A 457 -7.19 -18.99 -1.68
N TYR A 458 -6.76 -18.63 -2.89
CA TYR A 458 -5.34 -18.64 -3.24
C TYR A 458 -4.55 -17.57 -2.48
N CYS A 459 -3.39 -17.96 -1.96
CA CYS A 459 -2.49 -17.07 -1.22
C CYS A 459 -1.02 -17.44 -1.45
N LYS A 460 -0.12 -16.48 -1.28
CA LYS A 460 1.32 -16.71 -1.22
C LYS A 460 1.75 -16.87 0.24
N VAL A 461 1.74 -18.11 0.74
CA VAL A 461 2.01 -18.44 2.15
C VAL A 461 3.33 -17.85 2.64
N ARG A 462 4.42 -18.00 1.86
CA ARG A 462 5.75 -17.50 2.23
C ARG A 462 5.76 -16.00 2.53
N HIS A 463 5.01 -15.21 1.74
CA HIS A 463 4.95 -13.76 1.86
C HIS A 463 3.78 -13.26 2.71
N SER A 464 2.92 -14.15 3.22
CA SER A 464 1.70 -13.80 3.95
C SER A 464 0.74 -12.89 3.16
N LEU A 465 0.60 -13.11 1.85
CA LEU A 465 -0.25 -12.29 0.97
C LEU A 465 -1.44 -13.09 0.45
N CYS A 466 -2.59 -12.42 0.41
CA CYS A 466 -3.74 -12.93 -0.32
C CYS A 466 -3.66 -12.55 -1.79
N MET A 467 -3.94 -13.52 -2.67
CA MET A 467 -4.01 -13.31 -4.11
C MET A 467 -5.47 -13.28 -4.53
N ASP A 468 -6.23 -14.28 -4.07
CA ASP A 468 -7.70 -14.25 -4.04
C ASP A 468 -8.14 -14.10 -2.58
N TYR A 469 -9.24 -13.39 -2.34
CA TYR A 469 -9.64 -13.09 -0.96
C TYR A 469 -11.13 -12.83 -0.77
N VAL A 470 -11.54 -13.03 0.48
CA VAL A 470 -12.72 -12.38 1.05
C VAL A 470 -12.25 -11.21 1.92
N GLU A 471 -12.64 -9.99 1.58
CA GLU A 471 -12.38 -8.79 2.38
C GLU A 471 -13.62 -8.42 3.19
N ILE A 472 -13.45 -8.24 4.51
CA ILE A 472 -14.53 -7.83 5.40
C ILE A 472 -14.23 -6.45 5.95
N ARG A 473 -15.10 -5.48 5.62
CA ARG A 473 -15.09 -4.14 6.20
C ARG A 473 -16.20 -4.04 7.24
N ASN A 474 -15.78 -3.99 8.49
CA ASN A 474 -16.65 -3.96 9.66
C ASN A 474 -16.58 -2.61 10.39
N SER A 475 -16.02 -1.56 9.80
CA SER A 475 -15.81 -0.25 10.43
C SER A 475 -16.88 0.77 10.03
N THR A 476 -16.78 1.99 10.53
CA THR A 476 -17.67 3.11 10.17
C THR A 476 -17.30 3.77 8.83
N ASP A 477 -16.09 3.55 8.32
CA ASP A 477 -15.61 4.12 7.06
C ASP A 477 -15.26 3.00 6.07
N PHE A 478 -16.14 2.78 5.11
CA PHE A 478 -15.94 1.76 4.07
C PHE A 478 -14.89 2.16 3.03
N ALA A 479 -14.30 3.36 3.11
CA ALA A 479 -13.14 3.76 2.33
C ALA A 479 -11.86 3.01 2.76
N ASN A 480 -11.76 2.60 4.03
CA ASN A 480 -10.59 1.87 4.54
C ASN A 480 -10.62 0.41 4.09
N THR A 481 -9.44 -0.10 3.71
CA THR A 481 -9.28 -1.52 3.39
C THR A 481 -9.61 -2.38 4.61
N GLY A 482 -10.39 -3.45 4.40
CA GLY A 482 -10.83 -4.38 5.44
C GLY A 482 -9.87 -5.53 5.70
N MET A 483 -10.33 -6.49 6.50
CA MET A 483 -9.59 -7.72 6.81
C MET A 483 -9.67 -8.68 5.62
N ARG A 484 -8.52 -9.08 5.07
CA ARG A 484 -8.45 -10.06 3.97
C ARG A 484 -8.21 -11.48 4.48
N TYR A 485 -9.14 -12.37 4.17
CA TYR A 485 -9.05 -13.80 4.46
C TYR A 485 -8.69 -14.58 3.18
N CYS A 486 -7.72 -15.48 3.30
CA CYS A 486 -7.30 -16.36 2.22
C CYS A 486 -6.50 -17.55 2.77
N CYS A 487 -5.93 -18.38 1.89
CA CYS A 487 -5.34 -19.68 2.18
C CYS A 487 -6.39 -20.75 2.52
N PHE A 488 -5.92 -21.97 2.77
CA PHE A 488 -6.74 -23.05 3.28
C PHE A 488 -6.98 -22.91 4.79
N GLY A 489 -8.16 -23.34 5.23
CA GLY A 489 -8.53 -23.38 6.63
C GLY A 489 -9.56 -22.32 6.98
N THR A 490 -10.65 -22.77 7.60
CA THR A 490 -11.78 -21.92 7.96
C THR A 490 -11.37 -20.92 9.04
N PRO A 491 -11.57 -19.61 8.86
CA PRO A 491 -11.35 -18.64 9.93
C PRO A 491 -12.27 -18.94 11.13
N HIS A 492 -11.71 -19.08 12.33
CA HIS A 492 -12.46 -19.47 13.53
C HIS A 492 -13.15 -18.28 14.24
N SER A 493 -12.69 -17.05 14.00
CA SER A 493 -13.22 -15.84 14.65
C SER A 493 -14.55 -15.42 14.04
N SER A 494 -15.52 -15.05 14.89
CA SER A 494 -16.70 -14.32 14.44
C SER A 494 -16.38 -12.83 14.38
N ILE A 495 -16.86 -12.15 13.34
CA ILE A 495 -16.63 -10.73 13.10
C ILE A 495 -17.93 -9.98 13.39
N VAL A 496 -17.84 -8.87 14.11
CA VAL A 496 -18.98 -8.00 14.42
C VAL A 496 -18.75 -6.62 13.80
N SER A 497 -19.78 -6.06 13.19
CA SER A 497 -19.74 -4.71 12.61
C SER A 497 -19.69 -3.62 13.67
N ALA A 498 -19.05 -2.51 13.35
CA ALA A 498 -19.03 -1.31 14.17
C ALA A 498 -20.36 -0.54 14.16
N THR A 499 -21.15 -0.75 13.13
CA THR A 499 -22.45 -0.11 12.89
C THR A 499 -23.49 -1.15 12.49
N GLU A 500 -24.64 -0.70 12.02
CA GLU A 500 -25.70 -1.54 11.45
C GLU A 500 -25.29 -2.22 10.15
N ASP A 501 -24.23 -1.73 9.48
CA ASP A 501 -23.79 -2.20 8.18
C ASP A 501 -22.44 -2.96 8.26
N MET A 502 -22.30 -4.00 7.43
CA MET A 502 -21.05 -4.71 7.14
C MET A 502 -20.92 -4.92 5.63
N LEU A 503 -19.74 -4.68 5.07
CA LEU A 503 -19.45 -4.97 3.67
C LEU A 503 -18.55 -6.21 3.57
N VAL A 504 -18.96 -7.15 2.72
CA VAL A 504 -18.19 -8.35 2.38
C VAL A 504 -17.88 -8.30 0.90
N LEU A 505 -16.60 -8.36 0.54
CA LEU A 505 -16.13 -8.37 -0.84
C LEU A 505 -15.48 -9.71 -1.12
N PHE A 506 -15.82 -10.31 -2.25
CA PHE A 506 -15.14 -11.49 -2.78
C PHE A 506 -14.45 -11.11 -4.09
N ARG A 507 -13.17 -11.44 -4.22
CA ARG A 507 -12.35 -11.16 -5.41
C ARG A 507 -11.50 -12.38 -5.75
N SER A 508 -11.69 -12.95 -6.95
CA SER A 508 -10.92 -14.10 -7.46
C SER A 508 -10.04 -13.74 -8.66
N PHE A 509 -9.00 -12.93 -8.47
CA PHE A 509 -8.18 -12.42 -9.57
C PHE A 509 -7.26 -13.45 -10.24
N TYR A 510 -6.88 -14.54 -9.54
CA TYR A 510 -5.76 -15.38 -9.98
C TYR A 510 -6.13 -16.80 -10.41
N ARG A 511 -6.95 -17.53 -9.63
CA ARG A 511 -7.33 -18.91 -9.98
C ARG A 511 -8.62 -19.34 -9.28
N GLY A 512 -9.22 -20.42 -9.76
CA GLY A 512 -10.30 -21.11 -9.05
C GLY A 512 -9.84 -21.82 -7.77
N GLY A 513 -10.81 -22.16 -6.91
CA GLY A 513 -10.63 -22.90 -5.66
C GLY A 513 -11.97 -23.23 -5.01
N LYS A 514 -11.98 -23.90 -3.84
CA LYS A 514 -13.26 -24.26 -3.18
C LYS A 514 -14.09 -23.06 -2.73
N GLY A 515 -13.46 -21.94 -2.39
CA GLY A 515 -14.15 -20.72 -1.99
C GLY A 515 -14.54 -20.74 -0.52
N PHE A 516 -15.74 -20.24 -0.19
CA PHE A 516 -16.18 -20.12 1.19
C PHE A 516 -17.69 -20.29 1.33
N GLN A 517 -18.11 -20.68 2.53
CA GLN A 517 -19.45 -20.39 3.03
C GLN A 517 -19.35 -19.68 4.38
N ALA A 518 -20.27 -18.74 4.60
CA ALA A 518 -20.38 -17.99 5.84
C ALA A 518 -21.86 -17.82 6.22
N GLN A 519 -22.09 -17.63 7.50
CA GLN A 519 -23.41 -17.34 8.05
C GLN A 519 -23.40 -15.97 8.70
N VAL A 520 -24.49 -15.23 8.53
CA VAL A 520 -24.65 -13.86 9.01
C VAL A 520 -25.97 -13.71 9.77
N ARG A 521 -25.98 -12.90 10.82
CA ARG A 521 -27.20 -12.57 11.58
C ARG A 521 -27.08 -11.19 12.23
N ALA A 522 -28.21 -10.63 12.62
CA ALA A 522 -28.29 -9.46 13.47
C ALA A 522 -28.22 -9.85 14.95
N ILE A 523 -27.35 -9.16 15.68
CA ILE A 523 -27.23 -9.27 17.13
C ILE A 523 -27.52 -7.91 17.79
N PRO A 524 -28.22 -7.88 18.94
CA PRO A 524 -28.40 -6.64 19.68
C PRO A 524 -27.06 -5.99 20.04
N HIS A 525 -27.01 -4.66 20.09
CA HIS A 525 -25.89 -3.96 20.73
C HIS A 525 -25.95 -4.24 22.23
N THR A 526 -25.17 -5.20 22.71
CA THR A 526 -25.25 -5.65 24.10
C THR A 526 -24.38 -4.83 25.04
N GLY A 527 -23.48 -3.96 24.54
CA GLY A 527 -22.36 -3.43 25.32
C GLY A 527 -22.39 -1.93 25.53
N SER A 528 -22.29 -1.51 26.80
CA SER A 528 -22.02 -0.11 27.15
C SER A 528 -20.63 0.01 27.78
N TRP A 529 -19.84 0.98 27.31
CA TRP A 529 -18.58 1.30 27.97
C TRP A 529 -18.84 1.92 29.34
N SER A 530 -18.24 1.37 30.40
CA SER A 530 -18.22 1.98 31.73
C SER A 530 -17.68 3.41 31.68
N SER A 531 -17.92 4.23 32.71
CA SER A 531 -17.09 5.43 32.91
C SER A 531 -15.61 5.02 32.86
N GLY A 532 -14.79 5.83 32.18
CA GLY A 532 -13.37 5.54 32.10
C GLY A 532 -12.69 5.75 33.44
N THR A 533 -11.61 5.01 33.67
CA THR A 533 -10.68 5.31 34.76
C THR A 533 -10.15 6.73 34.60
N ALA A 534 -9.56 7.27 35.67
CA ALA A 534 -8.73 8.46 35.54
C ALA A 534 -7.71 8.26 34.41
N PHE A 535 -7.47 9.32 33.66
CA PHE A 535 -6.38 9.34 32.68
C PHE A 535 -5.06 9.08 33.42
N SER A 536 -4.17 8.30 32.82
CA SER A 536 -2.81 8.13 33.31
C SER A 536 -2.10 9.48 33.36
N GLU A 537 -0.99 9.56 34.09
CA GLU A 537 -0.09 10.68 33.94
C GLU A 537 0.33 10.82 32.46
N CYS A 538 0.45 12.07 32.03
CA CYS A 538 0.83 12.39 30.66
C CYS A 538 2.25 11.87 30.43
N SER A 539 2.47 11.14 29.34
CA SER A 539 3.80 10.58 29.01
C SER A 539 4.88 11.65 28.72
N ALA A 540 4.55 12.94 28.82
CA ALA A 540 5.46 14.05 28.63
C ALA A 540 5.12 15.21 29.59
N SER A 541 6.13 16.02 29.90
CA SER A 541 6.01 17.23 30.73
C SER A 541 5.35 18.39 29.98
N CYS A 542 4.91 19.41 30.74
CA CYS A 542 4.22 20.59 30.20
C CYS A 542 5.02 21.26 29.07
N GLY A 543 4.39 21.42 27.90
CA GLY A 543 5.00 21.99 26.70
C GLY A 543 5.19 20.99 25.54
N ALA A 544 5.03 19.68 25.80
CA ALA A 544 5.07 18.62 24.78
C ALA A 544 3.73 17.86 24.68
N CYS A 545 3.49 17.16 23.56
CA CYS A 545 2.31 16.30 23.38
C CYS A 545 2.57 14.91 23.96
N GLY A 546 2.25 14.71 25.24
CA GLY A 546 2.27 13.38 25.86
C GLY A 546 0.98 12.59 25.60
N THR A 547 1.03 11.29 25.81
CA THR A 547 -0.14 10.40 25.70
C THR A 547 -0.66 10.09 27.09
N GLN A 548 -1.98 10.17 27.26
CA GLN A 548 -2.65 9.65 28.46
C GLN A 548 -3.51 8.47 28.06
N HIS A 549 -3.41 7.39 28.82
CA HIS A 549 -4.23 6.20 28.65
C HIS A 549 -5.33 6.21 29.70
N ARG A 550 -6.53 5.75 29.31
CA ARG A 550 -7.57 5.39 30.27
C ARG A 550 -8.17 4.07 29.86
N THR A 551 -8.58 3.30 30.84
CA THR A 551 -9.23 2.01 30.62
C THR A 551 -10.73 2.18 30.80
N ARG A 552 -11.52 1.58 29.93
CA ARG A 552 -12.98 1.44 30.10
C ARG A 552 -13.31 -0.04 30.06
N GLN A 553 -14.27 -0.47 30.86
CA GLN A 553 -14.76 -1.84 30.82
C GLN A 553 -16.04 -1.90 29.99
N CYS A 554 -16.11 -2.86 29.08
CA CYS A 554 -17.38 -3.16 28.40
C CYS A 554 -18.30 -3.91 29.37
N ARG A 555 -19.54 -3.43 29.53
CA ARG A 555 -20.56 -4.09 30.36
C ARG A 555 -21.81 -4.45 29.56
N PRO A 556 -22.43 -5.62 29.83
CA PRO A 556 -21.93 -6.73 30.68
C PRO A 556 -20.69 -7.41 30.08
N ALA A 557 -19.99 -8.23 30.88
CA ALA A 557 -18.69 -8.83 30.50
C ALA A 557 -18.72 -9.67 29.20
N ASN A 558 -19.91 -10.12 28.78
CA ASN A 558 -20.14 -10.89 27.55
C ASN A 558 -20.66 -10.02 26.39
N ALA A 559 -20.57 -8.70 26.50
CA ALA A 559 -21.08 -7.78 25.52
C ALA A 559 -20.02 -7.30 24.52
N TYR A 560 -20.47 -6.91 23.33
CA TYR A 560 -19.63 -6.35 22.29
C TYR A 560 -19.61 -4.81 22.40
N CYS A 561 -18.59 -4.24 23.03
CA CYS A 561 -18.34 -2.80 22.96
C CYS A 561 -17.28 -2.51 21.90
N LEU A 562 -17.60 -1.63 20.96
CA LEU A 562 -16.66 -1.21 19.94
C LEU A 562 -15.79 -0.08 20.45
N SER A 563 -14.48 -0.27 20.33
CA SER A 563 -13.47 0.73 20.65
C SER A 563 -13.46 1.79 19.55
N VAL A 564 -14.26 2.84 19.68
CA VAL A 564 -14.04 4.05 18.87
C VAL A 564 -12.82 4.73 19.45
N LEU A 565 -11.69 4.65 18.75
CA LEU A 565 -10.49 5.43 19.07
C LEU A 565 -10.79 6.89 18.68
N ILE A 566 -11.50 7.61 19.56
CA ILE A 566 -11.68 9.06 19.43
C ILE A 566 -10.33 9.68 19.83
N LEU A 567 -9.48 9.93 18.83
CA LEU A 567 -8.27 10.72 18.99
C LEU A 567 -8.70 12.18 19.10
N PHE A 568 -8.65 12.73 20.33
CA PHE A 568 -8.67 14.17 20.56
C PHE A 568 -7.31 14.78 20.29
#